data_AF-A0A2Z3XC23-F1
#
_entry.id   AF-A0A2Z3XC23-F1
#
_cell.length_a   1.000
_cell.length_b   1.000
_cell.length_c   1.000
_cell.angle_alpha   90.00
_cell.angle_beta   90.00
_cell.angle_gamma   90.00
#
_symmetry.space_group_name_H-M   'P 1'
#
loop_
_entity.id
_entity.type
_entity.pdbx_description
1 polymer ?
#
loop_
_entity_poly.entity_id
_entity_poly.type
_entity_poly.pdbx_seq_one_letter_code
_entity_poly.pdbx_strand_id
1 'polypeptide(L)'
;MSVLHKALLWVALAGCPLAGQAFTQGEGEPQGGSPHQYDIELSSLDVSKNHVGGRTDPFTWNLGSWYVVDFHCEQADISRQPIYYTTTTTMPPSNQGANRFRLNEYLDVEVKVWVAGRYNNYVQAPFTNFSNRYNDHNCKKRKGYERATNIESGSKGKVTFIVTKPIINGINITSQSLVEVAGRLGNAGPTPTTPISRVVIKSGLITVPDKCTFNRGDKISIEFGDLPGSAAKLNGTNYSKSIPIHVVCEGGSFDQGALNINLGVQTTTASGTAGFNDHLLGTLSGGQKRDDLGILIKDESGGTVVPNQFYNVKGFYQNQGDWNLTAAPVAKPGVGSVQEGEFEASATVVAQFQ
;
A
#
# COMPACT_ATOMS: atom_id res chain seq x y z
N MET A 1 -61.95 56.62 -28.91
CA MET A 1 -61.38 57.27 -30.11
C MET A 1 -60.00 57.81 -29.76
N SER A 2 -59.04 57.57 -30.66
CA SER A 2 -57.71 58.18 -30.77
C SER A 2 -56.58 57.80 -29.81
N VAL A 3 -55.76 56.89 -30.33
CA VAL A 3 -54.31 56.65 -30.24
C VAL A 3 -53.45 57.90 -29.97
N LEU A 4 -52.35 57.77 -29.19
CA LEU A 4 -51.00 58.17 -29.62
C LEU A 4 -49.88 57.58 -28.74
N HIS A 5 -48.87 57.05 -29.43
CA HIS A 5 -47.68 56.34 -28.95
C HIS A 5 -46.68 57.24 -28.21
N LYS A 6 -46.02 56.74 -27.16
CA LYS A 6 -44.64 57.10 -26.82
C LYS A 6 -43.84 55.89 -26.33
N ALA A 7 -42.63 55.81 -26.89
CA ALA A 7 -41.73 54.67 -26.89
C ALA A 7 -41.11 54.38 -25.51
N LEU A 8 -40.95 53.08 -25.25
CA LEU A 8 -40.19 52.49 -24.15
C LEU A 8 -38.68 52.66 -24.38
N LEU A 9 -38.00 53.34 -23.46
CA LEU A 9 -36.53 53.29 -23.31
C LEU A 9 -36.23 52.41 -22.08
N TRP A 10 -35.85 51.16 -22.32
CA TRP A 10 -35.34 50.26 -21.30
C TRP A 10 -33.87 50.59 -21.05
N VAL A 11 -33.57 51.23 -19.92
CA VAL A 11 -32.21 51.27 -19.37
C VAL A 11 -32.03 50.01 -18.52
N ALA A 12 -31.40 49.00 -19.10
CA ALA A 12 -30.93 47.83 -18.36
C ALA A 12 -29.67 48.22 -17.57
N LEU A 13 -29.83 48.49 -16.27
CA LEU A 13 -28.72 48.52 -15.31
C LEU A 13 -28.24 47.08 -15.07
N ALA A 14 -27.36 46.60 -15.93
CA ALA A 14 -26.56 45.40 -15.68
C ALA A 14 -25.39 45.77 -14.75
N GLY A 15 -25.68 45.97 -13.46
CA GLY A 15 -24.69 46.06 -12.41
C GLY A 15 -24.50 44.67 -11.78
N CYS A 16 -23.69 43.82 -12.41
CA CYS A 16 -23.16 42.63 -11.75
C CYS A 16 -21.99 43.10 -10.88
N PRO A 17 -22.06 43.12 -9.53
CA PRO A 17 -20.87 43.37 -8.75
C PRO A 17 -19.95 42.15 -8.94
N LEU A 18 -18.92 42.32 -9.76
CA LEU A 18 -17.71 41.52 -9.63
C LEU A 18 -17.18 41.79 -8.23
N ALA A 19 -17.58 40.96 -7.26
CA ALA A 19 -16.91 40.90 -5.97
C ALA A 19 -15.51 40.36 -6.25
N GLY A 20 -14.58 41.27 -6.56
CA GLY A 20 -13.16 40.95 -6.53
C GLY A 20 -12.87 40.45 -5.12
N GLN A 21 -12.46 39.19 -5.00
CA GLN A 21 -12.01 38.68 -3.72
C GLN A 21 -10.76 39.47 -3.35
N ALA A 22 -10.87 40.32 -2.33
CA ALA A 22 -9.74 41.03 -1.79
C ALA A 22 -8.90 40.03 -0.99
N PHE A 23 -7.67 39.78 -1.45
CA PHE A 23 -6.73 38.92 -0.74
C PHE A 23 -6.32 39.55 0.60
N THR A 24 -6.25 38.73 1.64
CA THR A 24 -5.82 39.21 2.95
C THR A 24 -4.30 39.43 2.99
N GLN A 25 -3.82 40.20 3.96
CA GLN A 25 -2.37 40.44 4.13
C GLN A 25 -1.60 39.11 4.19
N GLY A 26 -0.59 39.01 3.34
CA GLY A 26 0.26 37.86 3.12
C GLY A 26 -0.35 36.73 2.27
N GLU A 27 -1.65 36.73 1.97
CA GLU A 27 -2.32 35.58 1.35
C GLU A 27 -1.82 35.31 -0.06
N GLY A 28 -1.63 34.03 -0.37
CA GLY A 28 -1.14 33.57 -1.67
C GLY A 28 -2.26 33.42 -2.68
N GLU A 29 -2.05 33.97 -3.86
CA GLU A 29 -2.84 33.77 -5.06
C GLU A 29 -2.05 32.90 -6.06
N PRO A 30 -2.61 31.81 -6.58
CA PRO A 30 -1.95 31.04 -7.62
C PRO A 30 -1.92 31.83 -8.93
N GLN A 31 -0.81 31.70 -9.68
CA GLN A 31 -0.72 32.30 -11.01
C GLN A 31 -1.86 31.83 -11.92
N GLY A 32 -2.55 32.78 -12.56
CA GLY A 32 -3.68 32.48 -13.45
C GLY A 32 -5.02 32.26 -12.73
N GLY A 33 -5.08 32.48 -11.42
CA GLY A 33 -6.32 32.48 -10.63
C GLY A 33 -6.90 31.10 -10.33
N SER A 34 -6.19 30.02 -10.69
CA SER A 34 -6.56 28.64 -10.37
C SER A 34 -5.38 27.91 -9.71
N PRO A 35 -5.62 27.05 -8.70
CA PRO A 35 -4.54 26.33 -8.04
C PRO A 35 -3.73 25.50 -9.02
N HIS A 36 -2.41 25.43 -8.82
CA HIS A 36 -1.56 24.52 -9.57
C HIS A 36 -1.97 23.07 -9.29
N GLN A 37 -2.44 22.36 -10.33
CA GLN A 37 -2.95 21.00 -10.18
C GLN A 37 -1.83 19.96 -10.32
N TYR A 38 -1.80 19.04 -9.37
CA TYR A 38 -0.95 17.87 -9.33
C TYR A 38 -1.81 16.62 -9.49
N ASP A 39 -1.68 15.96 -10.64
CA ASP A 39 -2.36 14.71 -10.89
C ASP A 39 -1.46 13.54 -10.46
N ILE A 40 -1.97 12.73 -9.54
CA ILE A 40 -1.36 11.44 -9.19
C ILE A 40 -2.16 10.31 -9.84
N GLU A 41 -1.44 9.38 -10.44
CA GLU A 41 -1.99 8.16 -11.02
C GLU A 41 -1.50 6.98 -10.18
N LEU A 42 -2.42 6.25 -9.55
CA LEU A 42 -2.06 5.12 -8.69
C LEU A 42 -1.69 3.87 -9.49
N SER A 43 -2.01 3.83 -10.80
CA SER A 43 -1.92 2.64 -11.67
C SER A 43 -2.70 1.44 -11.09
N SER A 44 -2.04 0.57 -10.31
CA SER A 44 -2.65 -0.47 -9.46
C SER A 44 -2.07 -0.38 -8.05
N LEU A 45 -2.92 -0.45 -7.03
CA LEU A 45 -2.53 -0.44 -5.63
C LEU A 45 -3.15 -1.63 -4.89
N ASP A 46 -2.31 -2.53 -4.40
CA ASP A 46 -2.76 -3.70 -3.66
C ASP A 46 -2.99 -3.40 -2.16
N VAL A 47 -4.15 -3.85 -1.68
CA VAL A 47 -4.54 -3.86 -0.27
C VAL A 47 -4.26 -5.26 0.28
N SER A 48 -3.03 -5.48 0.75
CA SER A 48 -2.61 -6.76 1.34
C SER A 48 -3.30 -7.09 2.68
N LYS A 49 -3.99 -6.10 3.28
CA LYS A 49 -4.70 -6.21 4.55
C LYS A 49 -6.18 -5.81 4.36
N ASN A 50 -6.97 -6.70 3.75
CA ASN A 50 -8.38 -6.45 3.43
C ASN A 50 -9.35 -6.70 4.60
N HIS A 51 -9.13 -6.01 5.72
CA HIS A 51 -10.02 -6.07 6.89
C HIS A 51 -10.20 -4.67 7.46
N VAL A 52 -11.25 -4.43 8.25
CA VAL A 52 -11.51 -3.12 8.87
C VAL A 52 -10.28 -2.66 9.68
N GLY A 53 -9.78 -1.46 9.37
CA GLY A 53 -8.56 -0.89 9.95
C GLY A 53 -7.26 -1.30 9.24
N GLY A 54 -7.31 -2.22 8.28
CA GLY A 54 -6.20 -2.61 7.42
C GLY A 54 -5.69 -1.42 6.61
N ARG A 55 -4.37 -1.37 6.38
CA ARG A 55 -3.69 -0.21 5.79
C ARG A 55 -2.80 -0.64 4.65
N THR A 56 -2.78 0.14 3.58
CA THR A 56 -1.77 -0.01 2.52
C THR A 56 -0.42 0.50 2.99
N ASP A 57 0.64 0.12 2.28
CA ASP A 57 1.86 0.90 2.33
C ASP A 57 1.59 2.32 1.77
N PRO A 58 2.30 3.36 2.24
CA PRO A 58 2.06 4.72 1.78
C PRO A 58 2.44 4.90 0.31
N PHE A 59 1.47 5.21 -0.54
CA PHE A 59 1.74 5.67 -1.90
C PHE A 59 2.39 7.05 -1.83
N THR A 60 3.61 7.17 -2.33
CA THR A 60 4.40 8.41 -2.28
C THR A 60 4.42 9.04 -3.67
N TRP A 61 4.07 10.33 -3.76
CA TRP A 61 4.26 11.10 -4.99
C TRP A 61 5.38 12.11 -4.84
N ASN A 62 6.06 12.36 -5.95
CA ASN A 62 7.04 13.42 -6.12
C ASN A 62 6.99 13.89 -7.57
N LEU A 63 6.26 14.97 -7.82
CA LEU A 63 5.98 15.47 -9.16
C LEU A 63 6.96 16.57 -9.59
N GLY A 64 7.88 16.97 -8.71
CA GLY A 64 9.07 17.77 -9.04
C GLY A 64 8.86 19.17 -9.61
N SER A 65 7.62 19.63 -9.83
CA SER A 65 7.37 20.94 -10.41
C SER A 65 7.27 22.02 -9.34
N TRP A 66 7.88 23.17 -9.63
CA TRP A 66 7.61 24.41 -8.91
C TRP A 66 6.47 25.15 -9.58
N TYR A 67 5.77 25.95 -8.81
CA TYR A 67 4.71 26.83 -9.31
C TYR A 67 4.87 28.24 -8.75
N VAL A 68 4.19 29.17 -9.40
CA VAL A 68 4.24 30.61 -9.10
C VAL A 68 3.06 30.99 -8.23
N VAL A 69 3.35 31.72 -7.16
CA VAL A 69 2.35 32.29 -6.24
C VAL A 69 2.67 33.75 -6.02
N ASP A 70 1.64 34.60 -6.08
CA ASP A 70 1.73 35.99 -5.69
C ASP A 70 1.20 36.14 -4.26
N PHE A 71 2.05 36.53 -3.33
CA PHE A 71 1.67 36.79 -1.94
C PHE A 71 1.36 38.28 -1.75
N HIS A 72 0.11 38.60 -1.46
CA HIS A 72 -0.37 39.98 -1.38
C HIS A 72 0.05 40.67 -0.08
N CYS A 73 0.42 41.94 -0.10
CA CYS A 73 0.84 42.72 1.07
C CYS A 73 0.46 44.21 0.97
N GLU A 74 -0.74 44.51 0.47
CA GLU A 74 -1.21 45.89 0.26
C GLU A 74 -1.38 46.69 1.57
N GLN A 75 -1.52 46.02 2.72
CA GLN A 75 -1.77 46.69 4.00
C GLN A 75 -0.48 47.20 4.64
N ALA A 76 0.59 46.38 4.64
CA ALA A 76 1.88 46.67 5.28
C ALA A 76 3.07 45.93 4.63
N ASP A 77 4.28 46.42 4.86
CA ASP A 77 5.50 45.68 4.52
C ASP A 77 5.59 44.38 5.33
N ILE A 78 5.96 43.28 4.67
CA ILE A 78 6.32 42.02 5.32
C ILE A 78 7.81 41.82 5.11
N SER A 79 8.59 41.65 6.18
CA SER A 79 10.04 41.49 6.08
C SER A 79 10.54 40.27 6.81
N ARG A 80 11.39 39.49 6.12
CA ARG A 80 12.07 38.30 6.62
C ARG A 80 11.13 37.31 7.30
N GLN A 81 10.04 36.98 6.63
CA GLN A 81 9.02 36.08 7.14
C GLN A 81 9.01 34.74 6.39
N PRO A 82 8.58 33.65 7.05
CA PRO A 82 8.36 32.37 6.37
C PRO A 82 7.01 32.34 5.65
N ILE A 83 6.82 31.31 4.84
CA ILE A 83 5.49 30.97 4.31
C ILE A 83 4.85 29.97 5.26
N TYR A 84 3.64 30.27 5.68
CA TYR A 84 2.76 29.40 6.46
C TYR A 84 1.79 28.70 5.51
N TYR A 85 1.72 27.38 5.60
CA TYR A 85 0.84 26.58 4.76
C TYR A 85 -0.33 26.03 5.58
N THR A 86 -1.48 25.93 4.93
CA THR A 86 -2.68 25.29 5.45
C THR A 86 -3.16 24.29 4.42
N THR A 87 -3.63 23.13 4.86
CA THR A 87 -4.23 22.13 3.98
C THR A 87 -5.70 21.94 4.27
N THR A 88 -6.50 21.85 3.22
CA THR A 88 -7.93 21.54 3.27
C THR A 88 -8.24 20.34 2.37
N THR A 89 -9.40 19.74 2.57
CA THR A 89 -9.92 18.70 1.67
C THR A 89 -11.43 18.80 1.60
N THR A 90 -11.99 18.44 0.46
CA THR A 90 -13.44 18.35 0.25
C THR A 90 -14.00 17.00 0.69
N MET A 91 -13.14 16.03 0.99
CA MET A 91 -13.58 14.73 1.52
C MET A 91 -14.15 14.90 2.94
N PRO A 92 -15.27 14.25 3.25
CA PRO A 92 -15.83 14.34 4.60
C PRO A 92 -14.89 13.67 5.62
N PRO A 93 -14.87 14.15 6.87
CA PRO A 93 -14.09 13.51 7.92
C PRO A 93 -14.57 12.07 8.15
N SER A 94 -13.64 11.18 8.48
CA SER A 94 -13.98 9.83 8.89
C SER A 94 -14.52 9.79 10.32
N ASN A 95 -15.39 8.82 10.58
CA ASN A 95 -15.87 8.50 11.93
C ASN A 95 -14.89 7.58 12.68
N GLN A 96 -13.84 7.09 12.02
CA GLN A 96 -12.93 6.02 12.49
C GLN A 96 -11.57 6.57 12.98
N GLY A 97 -11.41 7.89 13.13
CA GLY A 97 -10.20 8.49 13.70
C GLY A 97 -9.92 9.91 13.21
N ALA A 98 -9.11 10.66 13.99
CA ALA A 98 -8.67 12.00 13.62
C ALA A 98 -7.75 11.95 12.38
N ASN A 99 -7.75 13.03 11.59
CA ASN A 99 -6.91 13.21 10.39
C ASN A 99 -7.13 12.15 9.29
N ARG A 100 -8.31 11.53 9.30
CA ARG A 100 -8.78 10.58 8.29
C ARG A 100 -9.95 11.18 7.54
N PHE A 101 -9.96 10.97 6.24
CA PHE A 101 -11.03 11.45 5.37
C PHE A 101 -11.62 10.32 4.57
N ARG A 102 -12.94 10.30 4.45
CA ARG A 102 -13.63 9.24 3.73
C ARG A 102 -13.48 9.46 2.23
N LEU A 103 -12.80 8.52 1.58
CA LEU A 103 -12.65 8.48 0.13
C LEU A 103 -13.91 7.90 -0.53
N ASN A 104 -14.38 6.77 -0.01
CA ASN A 104 -15.61 6.12 -0.41
C ASN A 104 -16.14 5.25 0.76
N GLU A 105 -17.11 4.35 0.51
CA GLU A 105 -17.66 3.52 1.59
C GLU A 105 -16.74 2.40 2.10
N TYR A 106 -15.68 2.06 1.36
CA TYR A 106 -14.72 0.99 1.66
C TYR A 106 -13.40 1.52 2.20
N LEU A 107 -13.07 2.78 1.92
CA LEU A 107 -11.76 3.36 2.17
C LEU A 107 -11.84 4.75 2.79
N ASP A 108 -11.04 4.92 3.83
CA ASP A 108 -10.56 6.22 4.29
C ASP A 108 -9.15 6.47 3.77
N VAL A 109 -8.71 7.73 3.81
CA VAL A 109 -7.34 8.14 3.49
C VAL A 109 -6.72 8.98 4.58
N GLU A 110 -5.43 8.77 4.80
CA GLU A 110 -4.54 9.67 5.54
C GLU A 110 -3.53 10.27 4.58
N VAL A 111 -3.34 11.59 4.65
CA VAL A 111 -2.51 12.33 3.70
C VAL A 111 -1.40 13.06 4.45
N LYS A 112 -0.16 12.95 3.97
CA LYS A 112 0.96 13.76 4.42
C LYS A 112 1.47 14.61 3.28
N VAL A 113 1.57 15.91 3.48
CA VAL A 113 2.05 16.86 2.48
C VAL A 113 3.45 17.32 2.85
N TRP A 114 4.34 17.38 1.87
CA TRP A 114 5.67 17.94 2.06
C TRP A 114 5.60 19.45 2.20
N VAL A 115 6.25 19.99 3.24
CA VAL A 115 6.45 21.42 3.43
C VAL A 115 7.92 21.74 3.19
N ALA A 116 8.18 22.55 2.16
CA ALA A 116 9.52 22.96 1.73
C ALA A 116 10.19 23.96 2.71
N GLY A 117 11.23 24.67 2.26
CA GLY A 117 11.96 25.63 3.08
C GLY A 117 12.92 24.95 4.07
N ARG A 118 13.12 25.55 5.26
CA ARG A 118 14.00 24.97 6.29
C ARG A 118 13.32 23.87 7.11
N TYR A 119 11.99 23.68 6.99
CA TYR A 119 11.31 22.55 7.60
C TYR A 119 11.67 21.23 6.90
N ASN A 120 11.56 21.20 5.56
CA ASN A 120 12.08 20.14 4.71
C ASN A 120 11.62 18.73 5.11
N ASN A 121 10.33 18.56 5.42
CA ASN A 121 9.76 17.27 5.84
C ASN A 121 8.24 17.20 5.53
N TYR A 122 7.65 16.03 5.76
CA TYR A 122 6.21 15.80 5.63
C TYR A 122 5.44 16.23 6.88
N VAL A 123 4.22 16.72 6.69
CA VAL A 123 3.27 17.11 7.75
C VAL A 123 1.95 16.40 7.50
N GLN A 124 1.34 15.86 8.56
CA GLN A 124 0.03 15.21 8.50
C GLN A 124 -1.06 16.23 8.19
N ALA A 125 -1.79 16.04 7.09
CA ALA A 125 -2.99 16.82 6.78
C ALA A 125 -4.20 16.28 7.58
N PRO A 126 -5.15 17.15 7.98
CA PRO A 126 -5.12 18.59 7.78
C PRO A 126 -4.19 19.28 8.79
N PHE A 127 -3.54 20.36 8.37
CA PHE A 127 -2.82 21.27 9.26
C PHE A 127 -3.13 22.73 8.91
N THR A 128 -2.93 23.62 9.87
CA THR A 128 -3.25 25.05 9.74
C THR A 128 -2.05 25.89 10.16
N ASN A 129 -1.72 26.92 9.35
CA ASN A 129 -0.64 27.87 9.62
C ASN A 129 0.68 27.18 10.00
N PHE A 130 1.07 26.18 9.22
CA PHE A 130 2.32 25.44 9.43
C PHE A 130 3.48 26.13 8.71
N SER A 131 4.47 26.60 9.47
CA SER A 131 5.60 27.36 8.92
C SER A 131 6.60 26.48 8.16
N ASN A 132 7.04 26.95 6.99
CA ASN A 132 8.17 26.40 6.24
C ASN A 132 9.55 26.77 6.84
N ARG A 133 9.56 27.62 7.87
CA ARG A 133 10.74 28.08 8.63
C ARG A 133 11.82 28.80 7.79
N TYR A 134 11.48 29.24 6.58
CA TYR A 134 12.40 29.94 5.69
C TYR A 134 12.13 31.45 5.71
N ASN A 135 12.83 32.16 6.60
CA ASN A 135 12.56 33.55 6.95
C ASN A 135 13.20 34.59 6.01
N ASP A 136 13.34 34.30 4.72
CA ASP A 136 14.05 35.17 3.79
C ASP A 136 13.13 35.82 2.74
N HIS A 137 11.81 35.60 2.85
CA HIS A 137 10.83 36.26 1.99
C HIS A 137 10.46 37.66 2.51
N ASN A 138 10.27 38.58 1.56
CA ASN A 138 9.91 39.96 1.83
C ASN A 138 8.84 40.41 0.83
N CYS A 139 7.87 41.21 1.28
CA CYS A 139 6.87 41.83 0.44
C CYS A 139 6.77 43.31 0.78
N LYS A 140 6.82 44.16 -0.24
CA LYS A 140 6.78 45.61 -0.08
C LYS A 140 5.40 46.15 -0.41
N LYS A 141 4.81 46.89 0.53
CA LYS A 141 3.49 47.51 0.38
C LYS A 141 3.37 48.31 -0.91
N ARG A 142 4.42 49.03 -1.30
CA ARG A 142 4.44 49.84 -2.54
C ARG A 142 4.21 49.01 -3.80
N LYS A 143 4.65 47.74 -3.82
CA LYS A 143 4.43 46.78 -4.91
C LYS A 143 3.08 46.07 -4.79
N GLY A 144 2.56 45.95 -3.57
CA GLY A 144 1.28 45.32 -3.28
C GLY A 144 1.33 43.79 -3.20
N TYR A 145 2.33 43.14 -3.82
CA TYR A 145 2.52 41.69 -3.76
C TYR A 145 4.00 41.28 -3.90
N GLU A 146 4.31 40.04 -3.53
CA GLU A 146 5.58 39.39 -3.82
C GLU A 146 5.39 38.10 -4.62
N ARG A 147 6.12 37.99 -5.74
CA ARG A 147 6.05 36.84 -6.63
C ARG A 147 7.09 35.80 -6.23
N ALA A 148 6.64 34.64 -5.76
CA ALA A 148 7.50 33.50 -5.50
C ALA A 148 7.37 32.46 -6.63
N THR A 149 8.48 32.12 -7.29
CA THR A 149 8.50 31.22 -8.46
C THR A 149 9.01 29.81 -8.16
N ASN A 150 9.35 29.53 -6.90
CA ASN A 150 9.97 28.30 -6.43
C ASN A 150 9.13 27.62 -5.34
N ILE A 151 7.80 27.76 -5.40
CA ILE A 151 6.92 27.09 -4.45
C ILE A 151 6.79 25.62 -4.84
N GLU A 152 7.11 24.74 -3.90
CA GLU A 152 7.11 23.28 -4.11
C GLU A 152 6.06 22.56 -3.24
N SER A 153 5.55 23.17 -2.17
CA SER A 153 4.58 22.54 -1.25
C SER A 153 3.35 22.05 -2.01
N GLY A 154 2.99 20.77 -1.85
CA GLY A 154 1.95 20.09 -2.64
C GLY A 154 2.49 19.13 -3.71
N SER A 155 3.68 19.41 -4.28
CA SER A 155 4.30 18.56 -5.32
C SER A 155 4.77 17.19 -4.81
N LYS A 156 4.93 17.05 -3.48
CA LYS A 156 5.38 15.84 -2.81
C LYS A 156 4.44 15.52 -1.65
N GLY A 157 4.19 14.24 -1.45
CA GLY A 157 3.40 13.78 -0.33
C GLY A 157 3.25 12.27 -0.28
N LYS A 158 2.45 11.81 0.67
CA LYS A 158 2.12 10.40 0.88
C LYS A 158 0.63 10.26 1.14
N VAL A 159 0.02 9.24 0.58
CA VAL A 159 -1.36 8.85 0.89
C VAL A 159 -1.36 7.40 1.35
N THR A 160 -2.06 7.13 2.44
CA THR A 160 -2.30 5.78 2.97
C THR A 160 -3.79 5.52 2.91
N PHE A 161 -4.18 4.40 2.30
CA PHE A 161 -5.57 3.96 2.23
C PHE A 161 -5.85 3.01 3.39
N ILE A 162 -7.01 3.18 4.01
CA ILE A 162 -7.42 2.46 5.20
C ILE A 162 -8.77 1.82 4.94
N VAL A 163 -8.83 0.51 5.05
CA VAL A 163 -10.03 -0.28 4.81
C VAL A 163 -11.05 -0.01 5.93
N THR A 164 -12.22 0.48 5.57
CA THR A 164 -13.38 0.66 6.47
C THR A 164 -14.43 -0.42 6.27
N LYS A 165 -14.47 -1.03 5.07
CA LYS A 165 -15.21 -2.24 4.76
C LYS A 165 -14.38 -3.12 3.84
N PRO A 166 -14.38 -4.46 4.01
CA PRO A 166 -13.69 -5.37 3.10
C PRO A 166 -14.06 -5.12 1.64
N ILE A 167 -13.03 -5.08 0.80
CA ILE A 167 -13.12 -4.82 -0.64
C ILE A 167 -13.32 -6.16 -1.32
N ILE A 168 -14.49 -6.39 -1.90
CA ILE A 168 -14.82 -7.64 -2.59
C ILE A 168 -14.37 -7.59 -4.07
N ASN A 169 -14.51 -6.41 -4.67
CA ASN A 169 -14.12 -6.13 -6.06
C ASN A 169 -13.13 -4.97 -6.08
N GLY A 170 -12.27 -4.94 -7.08
CA GLY A 170 -11.37 -3.81 -7.27
C GLY A 170 -12.12 -2.47 -7.29
N ILE A 171 -11.54 -1.45 -6.68
CA ILE A 171 -12.13 -0.10 -6.60
C ILE A 171 -11.44 0.78 -7.65
N ASN A 172 -12.22 1.29 -8.60
CA ASN A 172 -11.76 2.34 -9.51
C ASN A 172 -11.93 3.71 -8.85
N ILE A 173 -10.85 4.49 -8.84
CA ILE A 173 -10.86 5.90 -8.44
C ILE A 173 -10.68 6.73 -9.71
N THR A 174 -11.58 7.69 -9.91
CA THR A 174 -11.50 8.63 -11.03
C THR A 174 -11.67 10.06 -10.52
N SER A 175 -10.71 10.92 -10.87
CA SER A 175 -10.75 12.37 -10.62
C SER A 175 -11.14 12.79 -9.20
N GLN A 176 -10.53 12.19 -8.18
CA GLN A 176 -10.80 12.52 -6.78
C GLN A 176 -9.82 13.56 -6.25
N SER A 177 -10.33 14.71 -5.79
CA SER A 177 -9.52 15.69 -5.06
C SER A 177 -9.09 15.14 -3.70
N LEU A 178 -7.78 15.11 -3.45
CA LEU A 178 -7.18 14.55 -2.24
C LEU A 178 -6.96 15.64 -1.18
N VAL A 179 -6.23 16.69 -1.55
CA VAL A 179 -5.86 17.78 -0.66
C VAL A 179 -5.59 19.06 -1.46
N GLU A 180 -5.97 20.19 -0.87
CA GLU A 180 -5.62 21.52 -1.33
C GLU A 180 -4.63 22.14 -0.36
N VAL A 181 -3.70 22.93 -0.89
CA VAL A 181 -2.70 23.67 -0.10
C VAL A 181 -2.94 25.15 -0.33
N ALA A 182 -3.16 25.90 0.74
CA ALA A 182 -3.17 27.36 0.77
C ALA A 182 -1.88 27.87 1.43
N GLY A 183 -1.44 29.08 1.07
CA GLY A 183 -0.22 29.67 1.60
C GLY A 183 -0.41 31.11 2.04
N ARG A 184 0.32 31.51 3.09
CA ARG A 184 0.49 32.90 3.48
C ARG A 184 1.96 33.24 3.73
N LEU A 185 2.42 34.36 3.21
CA LEU A 185 3.66 35.00 3.63
C LEU A 185 3.48 35.75 4.97
N GLY A 186 4.18 35.32 6.02
CA GLY A 186 4.03 35.85 7.37
C GLY A 186 2.80 35.33 8.11
N ASN A 187 2.68 35.67 9.40
CA ASN A 187 1.61 35.18 10.28
C ASN A 187 0.53 36.22 10.60
N ALA A 188 0.65 37.43 10.06
CA ALA A 188 -0.34 38.49 10.27
C ALA A 188 -1.54 38.27 9.33
N GLY A 189 -2.66 37.78 9.86
CA GLY A 189 -3.91 37.60 9.11
C GLY A 189 -4.74 36.38 9.56
N PRO A 190 -5.94 36.15 8.98
CA PRO A 190 -6.85 35.00 9.27
C PRO A 190 -6.25 33.65 8.82
N THR A 191 -6.93 32.52 8.66
CA THR A 191 -6.27 31.36 7.97
C THR A 191 -6.36 31.57 6.45
N PRO A 192 -5.30 31.35 5.64
CA PRO A 192 -5.42 31.47 4.18
C PRO A 192 -6.39 30.42 3.65
N THR A 193 -7.30 30.82 2.77
CA THR A 193 -8.35 29.94 2.22
C THR A 193 -8.21 29.72 0.72
N THR A 194 -7.46 30.58 0.02
CA THR A 194 -7.23 30.42 -1.42
C THR A 194 -6.26 29.27 -1.68
N PRO A 195 -6.69 28.20 -2.41
CA PRO A 195 -5.79 27.12 -2.79
C PRO A 195 -4.75 27.63 -3.79
N ILE A 196 -3.47 27.42 -3.48
CA ILE A 196 -2.35 27.71 -4.38
C ILE A 196 -1.89 26.45 -5.15
N SER A 197 -2.14 25.26 -4.59
CA SER A 197 -2.04 23.99 -5.30
C SER A 197 -3.10 23.00 -4.85
N ARG A 198 -3.38 22.01 -5.70
CA ARG A 198 -4.34 20.94 -5.45
C ARG A 198 -3.76 19.61 -5.92
N VAL A 199 -3.91 18.56 -5.13
CA VAL A 199 -3.54 17.19 -5.51
C VAL A 199 -4.81 16.41 -5.82
N VAL A 200 -4.86 15.79 -7.00
CA VAL A 200 -5.98 15.01 -7.50
C VAL A 200 -5.50 13.60 -7.82
N ILE A 201 -6.19 12.58 -7.32
CA ILE A 201 -6.07 11.22 -7.83
C ILE A 201 -6.83 11.17 -9.15
N LYS A 202 -6.11 11.28 -10.26
CA LYS A 202 -6.70 11.32 -11.61
C LYS A 202 -7.28 9.96 -11.98
N SER A 203 -6.52 8.90 -11.72
CA SER A 203 -6.94 7.53 -11.94
C SER A 203 -6.23 6.58 -10.97
N GLY A 204 -6.87 5.47 -10.66
CA GLY A 204 -6.27 4.39 -9.89
C GLY A 204 -7.18 3.20 -9.76
N LEU A 205 -6.60 2.01 -9.78
CA LEU A 205 -7.28 0.77 -9.43
C LEU A 205 -6.74 0.28 -8.08
N ILE A 206 -7.62 0.06 -7.12
CA ILE A 206 -7.27 -0.57 -5.85
C ILE A 206 -7.73 -2.02 -5.88
N THR A 207 -6.81 -2.95 -5.69
CA THR A 207 -7.03 -4.40 -5.75
C THR A 207 -6.76 -5.06 -4.40
N VAL A 208 -7.26 -6.27 -4.23
CA VAL A 208 -6.90 -7.14 -3.10
C VAL A 208 -6.22 -8.36 -3.71
N PRO A 209 -4.97 -8.66 -3.35
CA PRO A 209 -4.26 -9.79 -3.92
C PRO A 209 -4.74 -11.11 -3.30
N ASP A 210 -4.71 -12.18 -4.10
CA ASP A 210 -4.91 -13.56 -3.65
C ASP A 210 -3.75 -13.97 -2.73
N LYS A 211 -4.06 -14.43 -1.51
CA LYS A 211 -3.04 -14.77 -0.51
C LYS A 211 -3.41 -16.01 0.27
N CYS A 212 -2.49 -16.97 0.37
CA CYS A 212 -2.57 -18.11 1.29
C CYS A 212 -1.51 -18.02 2.39
N THR A 213 -1.91 -18.20 3.64
CA THR A 213 -1.03 -18.23 4.81
C THR A 213 -0.98 -19.64 5.38
N PHE A 214 0.22 -20.19 5.51
CA PHE A 214 0.46 -21.53 6.07
C PHE A 214 0.89 -21.40 7.54
N ASN A 215 0.24 -22.13 8.46
CA ASN A 215 0.56 -22.13 9.88
C ASN A 215 0.75 -20.72 10.47
N ARG A 216 -0.07 -19.74 10.06
CA ARG A 216 0.03 -18.32 10.45
C ARG A 216 1.38 -17.64 10.12
N GLY A 217 2.18 -18.23 9.23
CA GLY A 217 3.52 -17.77 8.87
C GLY A 217 4.64 -18.40 9.70
N ASP A 218 4.32 -19.34 10.59
CA ASP A 218 5.30 -20.03 11.42
C ASP A 218 6.19 -20.96 10.58
N LYS A 219 7.49 -21.02 10.90
CA LYS A 219 8.42 -21.97 10.28
C LYS A 219 8.06 -23.39 10.71
N ILE A 220 7.91 -24.29 9.74
CA ILE A 220 7.78 -25.73 9.98
C ILE A 220 9.20 -26.30 10.17
N SER A 221 9.51 -26.81 11.36
CA SER A 221 10.78 -27.48 11.67
C SER A 221 10.51 -28.90 12.16
N ILE A 222 11.26 -29.86 11.63
CA ILE A 222 11.09 -31.28 11.95
C ILE A 222 12.43 -31.79 12.46
N GLU A 223 12.44 -32.21 13.73
CA GLU A 223 13.61 -32.79 14.37
C GLU A 223 13.45 -34.31 14.44
N PHE A 224 14.26 -35.03 13.67
CA PHE A 224 14.31 -36.49 13.71
C PHE A 224 15.06 -37.01 14.94
N GLY A 225 16.00 -36.23 15.48
CA GLY A 225 16.92 -36.65 16.53
C GLY A 225 17.93 -37.66 16.02
N ASP A 226 18.49 -38.46 16.93
CA ASP A 226 19.49 -39.48 16.59
C ASP A 226 18.85 -40.65 15.84
N LEU A 227 19.36 -40.91 14.64
CA LEU A 227 18.92 -42.01 13.78
C LEU A 227 20.00 -43.10 13.70
N PRO A 228 19.61 -44.38 13.65
CA PRO A 228 20.58 -45.45 13.40
C PRO A 228 21.07 -45.38 11.95
N GLY A 229 22.35 -45.64 11.71
CA GLY A 229 22.90 -45.71 10.36
C GLY A 229 22.36 -46.89 9.51
N SER A 230 21.80 -47.93 10.14
CA SER A 230 21.33 -49.13 9.45
C SER A 230 20.21 -48.82 8.44
N ALA A 231 20.47 -49.09 7.15
CA ALA A 231 19.53 -48.81 6.06
C ALA A 231 18.19 -49.54 6.22
N ALA A 232 18.18 -50.73 6.83
CA ALA A 232 16.96 -51.50 7.09
C ALA A 232 15.98 -50.76 8.03
N LYS A 233 16.49 -49.88 8.89
CA LYS A 233 15.68 -49.06 9.80
C LYS A 233 15.23 -47.75 9.18
N LEU A 234 15.88 -47.24 8.13
CA LEU A 234 15.55 -46.00 7.44
C LEU A 234 14.77 -46.32 6.17
N ASN A 235 13.49 -46.65 6.32
CA ASN A 235 12.67 -47.25 5.27
C ASN A 235 11.42 -46.42 4.90
N GLY A 236 11.32 -45.18 5.37
CA GLY A 236 10.17 -44.30 5.09
C GLY A 236 8.92 -44.61 5.92
N THR A 237 9.06 -45.45 6.96
CA THR A 237 8.00 -45.74 7.94
C THR A 237 8.49 -45.50 9.36
N ASN A 238 9.68 -45.99 9.71
CA ASN A 238 10.26 -45.73 11.03
C ASN A 238 10.66 -44.25 11.16
N TYR A 239 10.72 -43.78 12.41
CA TYR A 239 11.09 -42.40 12.75
C TYR A 239 10.21 -41.33 12.08
N SER A 240 9.00 -41.71 11.68
CA SER A 240 8.05 -40.80 11.07
C SER A 240 7.68 -39.67 12.03
N LYS A 241 7.61 -38.44 11.50
CA LYS A 241 7.22 -37.23 12.22
C LYS A 241 6.03 -36.59 11.52
N SER A 242 5.02 -36.20 12.29
CA SER A 242 3.85 -35.47 11.78
C SER A 242 4.19 -34.02 11.45
N ILE A 243 3.59 -33.52 10.38
CA ILE A 243 3.70 -32.15 9.89
C ILE A 243 2.28 -31.61 9.72
N PRO A 244 1.70 -31.00 10.76
CA PRO A 244 0.41 -30.34 10.61
C PRO A 244 0.58 -29.06 9.78
N ILE A 245 -0.21 -28.91 8.72
CA ILE A 245 -0.22 -27.71 7.88
C ILE A 245 -1.65 -27.20 7.83
N HIS A 246 -1.90 -26.09 8.52
CA HIS A 246 -3.13 -25.34 8.39
C HIS A 246 -2.96 -24.24 7.34
N VAL A 247 -3.89 -24.14 6.41
CA VAL A 247 -3.86 -23.16 5.31
C VAL A 247 -5.10 -22.30 5.39
N VAL A 248 -4.91 -20.98 5.31
CA VAL A 248 -6.00 -20.01 5.16
C VAL A 248 -5.70 -19.15 3.95
N CYS A 249 -6.57 -19.19 2.95
CA CYS A 249 -6.51 -18.35 1.77
C CYS A 249 -7.59 -17.25 1.84
N GLU A 250 -7.18 -16.01 1.61
CA GLU A 250 -7.98 -14.81 1.78
C GLU A 250 -7.66 -13.78 0.69
N GLY A 251 -8.60 -12.87 0.46
CA GLY A 251 -8.43 -11.76 -0.47
C GLY A 251 -8.64 -12.11 -1.94
N GLY A 252 -8.90 -11.08 -2.73
CA GLY A 252 -9.04 -11.16 -4.18
C GLY A 252 -10.13 -12.14 -4.61
N SER A 253 -9.77 -13.11 -5.42
CA SER A 253 -10.62 -14.17 -5.96
C SER A 253 -11.24 -15.03 -4.85
N PHE A 254 -10.60 -15.17 -3.68
CA PHE A 254 -11.13 -15.93 -2.55
C PHE A 254 -12.33 -15.24 -1.86
N ASP A 255 -12.53 -13.93 -2.07
CA ASP A 255 -13.68 -13.19 -1.54
C ASP A 255 -14.94 -13.38 -2.44
N GLN A 256 -14.78 -13.91 -3.65
CA GLN A 256 -15.87 -14.17 -4.60
C GLN A 256 -16.47 -15.58 -4.46
N GLY A 257 -15.77 -16.48 -3.78
CA GLY A 257 -16.20 -17.86 -3.59
C GLY A 257 -15.06 -18.78 -3.18
N ALA A 258 -15.40 -20.06 -2.97
CA ALA A 258 -14.40 -21.09 -2.72
C ALA A 258 -13.70 -21.47 -4.03
N LEU A 259 -12.36 -21.43 -4.04
CA LEU A 259 -11.56 -21.86 -5.19
C LEU A 259 -11.00 -23.28 -4.96
N ASN A 260 -10.62 -23.93 -6.05
CA ASN A 260 -9.90 -25.20 -5.98
C ASN A 260 -8.43 -24.91 -5.64
N ILE A 261 -8.04 -25.20 -4.39
CA ILE A 261 -6.68 -24.99 -3.90
C ILE A 261 -5.92 -26.32 -3.96
N ASN A 262 -4.92 -26.37 -4.83
CA ASN A 262 -3.95 -27.45 -4.85
C ASN A 262 -2.71 -27.07 -4.02
N LEU A 263 -2.17 -28.00 -3.26
CA LEU A 263 -0.95 -27.79 -2.47
C LEU A 263 0.19 -28.66 -2.99
N GLY A 264 1.40 -28.14 -2.90
CA GLY A 264 2.62 -28.85 -3.27
C GLY A 264 3.77 -28.57 -2.32
N VAL A 265 4.73 -29.49 -2.28
CA VAL A 265 6.01 -29.30 -1.57
C VAL A 265 7.10 -29.07 -2.61
N GLN A 266 7.59 -27.84 -2.70
CA GLN A 266 8.65 -27.46 -3.63
C GLN A 266 10.03 -27.55 -2.98
N THR A 267 10.98 -28.16 -3.68
CA THR A 267 12.34 -28.30 -3.16
C THR A 267 13.10 -26.99 -3.25
N THR A 268 14.02 -26.76 -2.31
CA THR A 268 15.05 -25.71 -2.48
C THR A 268 16.12 -26.15 -3.48
N THR A 269 16.83 -25.19 -4.10
CA THR A 269 17.94 -25.50 -5.02
C THR A 269 19.05 -26.30 -4.35
N ALA A 270 19.30 -26.07 -3.05
CA ALA A 270 20.35 -26.76 -2.31
C ALA A 270 20.00 -28.23 -2.07
N SER A 271 18.85 -28.51 -1.42
CA SER A 271 18.44 -29.89 -1.11
C SER A 271 18.05 -30.67 -2.37
N GLY A 272 17.24 -30.06 -3.24
CA GLY A 272 16.65 -30.72 -4.40
C GLY A 272 15.92 -32.01 -4.02
N THR A 273 15.85 -32.94 -4.98
CA THR A 273 15.37 -34.32 -4.75
C THR A 273 16.53 -35.27 -4.46
N ALA A 274 16.29 -36.42 -3.84
CA ALA A 274 17.35 -37.39 -3.58
C ALA A 274 17.88 -38.01 -4.89
N GLY A 275 19.20 -38.14 -5.02
CA GLY A 275 19.82 -38.62 -6.27
C GLY A 275 19.45 -40.05 -6.66
N PHE A 276 18.97 -40.86 -5.72
CA PHE A 276 18.57 -42.25 -5.93
C PHE A 276 17.05 -42.45 -6.08
N ASN A 277 16.25 -41.43 -5.81
CA ASN A 277 14.79 -41.46 -5.95
C ASN A 277 14.26 -40.01 -5.94
N ASP A 278 13.71 -39.58 -7.08
CA ASP A 278 13.19 -38.22 -7.27
C ASP A 278 11.87 -37.94 -6.53
N HIS A 279 11.23 -38.98 -5.97
CA HIS A 279 10.07 -38.85 -5.09
C HIS A 279 10.43 -38.50 -3.64
N LEU A 280 11.72 -38.38 -3.31
CA LEU A 280 12.21 -38.04 -1.97
C LEU A 280 12.86 -36.66 -1.98
N LEU A 281 12.77 -35.93 -0.86
CA LEU A 281 13.64 -34.77 -0.65
C LEU A 281 15.08 -35.23 -0.52
N GLY A 282 16.00 -34.51 -1.17
CA GLY A 282 17.43 -34.69 -0.98
C GLY A 282 17.85 -34.17 0.40
N THR A 283 18.86 -34.82 0.99
CA THR A 283 19.46 -34.36 2.24
C THR A 283 20.85 -33.77 1.99
N LEU A 284 21.25 -32.87 2.87
CA LEU A 284 22.56 -32.21 2.87
C LEU A 284 23.31 -32.55 4.15
N SER A 285 24.64 -32.58 4.10
CA SER A 285 25.52 -32.57 5.27
C SER A 285 26.57 -31.48 5.06
N GLY A 286 26.64 -30.50 5.96
CA GLY A 286 27.53 -29.33 5.78
C GLY A 286 27.30 -28.58 4.46
N GLY A 287 26.06 -28.54 3.97
CA GLY A 287 25.69 -27.94 2.68
C GLY A 287 26.02 -28.77 1.43
N GLN A 288 26.60 -29.98 1.58
CA GLN A 288 26.87 -30.89 0.47
C GLN A 288 25.81 -31.98 0.39
N LYS A 289 25.39 -32.32 -0.84
CA LYS A 289 24.32 -33.30 -1.05
C LYS A 289 24.76 -34.70 -0.65
N ARG A 290 23.87 -35.41 0.04
CA ARG A 290 24.03 -36.83 0.37
C ARG A 290 23.40 -37.71 -0.69
N ASP A 291 24.08 -38.80 -1.03
CA ASP A 291 23.64 -39.75 -2.06
C ASP A 291 23.00 -41.02 -1.48
N ASP A 292 22.96 -41.14 -0.15
CA ASP A 292 22.59 -42.34 0.58
C ASP A 292 21.34 -42.18 1.45
N LEU A 293 20.85 -40.96 1.65
CA LEU A 293 19.74 -40.62 2.52
C LEU A 293 18.80 -39.59 1.87
N GLY A 294 17.50 -39.87 1.93
CA GLY A 294 16.43 -38.97 1.48
C GLY A 294 15.28 -38.94 2.49
N ILE A 295 14.38 -37.97 2.35
CA ILE A 295 13.18 -37.86 3.20
C ILE A 295 11.93 -38.13 2.36
N LEU A 296 11.15 -39.13 2.78
CA LEU A 296 9.85 -39.45 2.20
C LEU A 296 8.76 -38.63 2.87
N ILE A 297 7.91 -38.01 2.07
CA ILE A 297 6.72 -37.30 2.54
C ILE A 297 5.48 -38.11 2.15
N LYS A 298 4.56 -38.29 3.10
CA LYS A 298 3.26 -38.93 2.87
C LYS A 298 2.12 -38.05 3.35
N ASP A 299 0.98 -38.14 2.68
CA ASP A 299 -0.29 -37.59 3.14
C ASP A 299 -1.00 -38.53 4.14
N GLU A 300 -2.13 -38.10 4.69
CA GLU A 300 -2.94 -38.89 5.63
C GLU A 300 -3.49 -40.19 5.04
N SER A 301 -3.63 -40.28 3.71
CA SER A 301 -4.05 -41.51 3.03
C SER A 301 -2.92 -42.53 2.88
N GLY A 302 -1.69 -42.14 3.24
CA GLY A 302 -0.46 -42.91 3.05
C GLY A 302 0.12 -42.76 1.64
N GLY A 303 -0.48 -41.93 0.80
CA GLY A 303 0.01 -41.58 -0.54
C GLY A 303 1.32 -40.80 -0.47
N THR A 304 2.23 -41.05 -1.40
CA THR A 304 3.50 -40.30 -1.46
C THR A 304 3.26 -38.90 -2.02
N VAL A 305 3.75 -37.89 -1.30
CA VAL A 305 3.77 -36.49 -1.76
C VAL A 305 5.11 -36.26 -2.45
N VAL A 306 5.09 -36.36 -3.78
CA VAL A 306 6.26 -36.19 -4.64
C VAL A 306 6.65 -34.71 -4.68
N PRO A 307 7.93 -34.38 -4.45
CA PRO A 307 8.38 -33.00 -4.51
C PRO A 307 8.11 -32.37 -5.89
N ASN A 308 7.78 -31.08 -5.89
CA ASN A 308 7.46 -30.28 -7.08
C ASN A 308 6.19 -30.73 -7.84
N GLN A 309 5.32 -31.53 -7.20
CA GLN A 309 3.97 -31.83 -7.69
C GLN A 309 2.90 -31.14 -6.84
N PHE A 310 1.75 -30.88 -7.46
CA PHE A 310 0.59 -30.26 -6.81
C PHE A 310 -0.55 -31.27 -6.68
N TYR A 311 -1.20 -31.26 -5.53
CA TYR A 311 -2.25 -32.20 -5.15
C TYR A 311 -3.52 -31.43 -4.79
N ASN A 312 -4.66 -31.92 -5.27
CA ASN A 312 -5.95 -31.42 -4.80
C ASN A 312 -6.20 -31.94 -3.38
N VAL A 313 -6.12 -31.04 -2.41
CA VAL A 313 -6.32 -31.37 -0.99
C VAL A 313 -7.81 -31.27 -0.67
N LYS A 314 -8.41 -32.42 -0.36
CA LYS A 314 -9.81 -32.48 0.04
C LYS A 314 -10.00 -31.87 1.44
N GLY A 315 -11.18 -31.33 1.69
CA GLY A 315 -11.53 -30.79 3.01
C GLY A 315 -11.30 -29.29 3.17
N PHE A 316 -10.87 -28.59 2.12
CA PHE A 316 -10.94 -27.13 2.10
C PHE A 316 -12.40 -26.67 2.10
N TYR A 317 -12.76 -25.87 3.11
CA TYR A 317 -14.07 -25.24 3.24
C TYR A 317 -13.86 -23.75 3.46
N GLN A 318 -14.56 -22.90 2.71
CA GLN A 318 -14.37 -21.43 2.79
C GLN A 318 -12.89 -21.01 2.66
N ASN A 319 -12.17 -21.59 1.70
CA ASN A 319 -10.75 -21.28 1.41
C ASN A 319 -9.77 -21.56 2.56
N GLN A 320 -10.16 -22.38 3.54
CA GLN A 320 -9.30 -22.83 4.62
C GLN A 320 -9.37 -24.35 4.78
N GLY A 321 -8.29 -24.97 5.24
CA GLY A 321 -8.22 -26.42 5.42
C GLY A 321 -6.89 -26.88 6.01
N ASP A 322 -6.84 -28.17 6.33
CA ASP A 322 -5.64 -28.82 6.85
C ASP A 322 -5.06 -29.79 5.81
N TRP A 323 -3.74 -29.79 5.69
CA TRP A 323 -2.98 -30.75 4.91
C TRP A 323 -1.93 -31.41 5.81
N ASN A 324 -2.34 -32.40 6.58
CA ASN A 324 -1.44 -33.08 7.49
C ASN A 324 -0.56 -34.05 6.70
N LEU A 325 0.76 -33.87 6.85
CA LEU A 325 1.77 -34.70 6.23
C LEU A 325 2.53 -35.49 7.29
N THR A 326 3.29 -36.47 6.83
CA THR A 326 4.32 -37.13 7.62
C THR A 326 5.62 -37.16 6.84
N ALA A 327 6.74 -37.02 7.54
CA ALA A 327 8.07 -37.19 6.96
C ALA A 327 8.83 -38.31 7.66
N ALA A 328 9.53 -39.14 6.89
CA ALA A 328 10.34 -40.24 7.40
C ALA A 328 11.62 -40.43 6.57
N PRO A 329 12.76 -40.77 7.21
CA PRO A 329 14.02 -41.01 6.51
C PRO A 329 14.00 -42.32 5.70
N VAL A 330 14.62 -42.28 4.52
CA VAL A 330 14.79 -43.41 3.61
C VAL A 330 16.26 -43.50 3.20
N ALA A 331 16.88 -44.63 3.47
CA ALA A 331 18.21 -44.95 2.96
C ALA A 331 18.13 -45.43 1.51
N LYS A 332 19.18 -45.14 0.73
CA LYS A 332 19.34 -45.68 -0.62
C LYS A 332 19.33 -47.21 -0.60
N PRO A 333 18.55 -47.88 -1.47
CA PRO A 333 18.56 -49.34 -1.54
C PRO A 333 19.97 -49.90 -1.76
N GLY A 334 20.33 -50.94 -1.00
CA GLY A 334 21.59 -51.68 -1.16
C GLY A 334 22.82 -51.11 -0.44
N VAL A 335 22.74 -49.94 0.22
CA VAL A 335 23.93 -49.34 0.88
C VAL A 335 24.30 -49.97 2.23
N GLY A 336 23.41 -50.79 2.82
CA GLY A 336 23.63 -51.46 4.12
C GLY A 336 23.58 -50.51 5.33
N SER A 337 24.36 -49.43 5.29
CA SER A 337 24.35 -48.33 6.25
C SER A 337 24.51 -46.99 5.52
N VAL A 338 23.86 -45.95 6.03
CA VAL A 338 24.12 -44.57 5.63
C VAL A 338 25.38 -44.04 6.35
N GLN A 339 26.01 -43.01 5.79
CA GLN A 339 27.13 -42.29 6.36
C GLN A 339 26.73 -41.61 7.68
N GLU A 340 27.63 -41.66 8.66
CA GLU A 340 27.45 -40.95 9.92
C GLU A 340 27.59 -39.44 9.73
N GLY A 341 26.90 -38.66 10.56
CA GLY A 341 26.95 -37.21 10.57
C GLY A 341 25.58 -36.55 10.48
N GLU A 342 25.56 -35.25 10.79
CA GLU A 342 24.36 -34.43 10.71
C GLU A 342 23.82 -34.36 9.28
N PHE A 343 22.51 -34.24 9.16
CA PHE A 343 21.86 -34.00 7.88
C PHE A 343 20.71 -33.01 8.02
N GLU A 344 20.41 -32.29 6.93
CA GLU A 344 19.27 -31.39 6.83
C GLU A 344 18.58 -31.53 5.47
N ALA A 345 17.31 -31.11 5.39
CA ALA A 345 16.57 -30.99 4.14
C ALA A 345 15.65 -29.77 4.22
N SER A 346 15.48 -29.06 3.10
CA SER A 346 14.65 -27.86 3.03
C SER A 346 13.73 -27.85 1.81
N ALA A 347 12.45 -27.55 2.07
CA ALA A 347 11.40 -27.43 1.09
C ALA A 347 10.37 -26.35 1.50
N THR A 348 9.56 -25.91 0.55
CA THR A 348 8.55 -24.87 0.71
C THR A 348 7.17 -25.43 0.36
N VAL A 349 6.18 -25.20 1.22
CA VAL A 349 4.78 -25.51 0.89
C VAL A 349 4.22 -24.37 0.02
N VAL A 350 3.60 -24.72 -1.10
CA VAL A 350 3.08 -23.76 -2.07
C VAL A 350 1.63 -24.09 -2.40
N ALA A 351 0.79 -23.06 -2.47
CA ALA A 351 -0.57 -23.17 -2.98
C ALA A 351 -0.64 -22.75 -4.44
N GLN A 352 -1.39 -23.50 -5.23
CA GLN A 352 -1.80 -23.17 -6.59
C GLN A 352 -3.32 -23.18 -6.63
N PHE A 353 -3.91 -22.12 -7.13
CA PHE A 353 -5.37 -21.97 -7.23
C PHE A 353 -5.77 -21.77 -8.70
N GLN A 354 -6.96 -22.26 -9.04
CA GLN A 354 -7.58 -22.18 -10.36
C GLN A 354 -9.00 -21.65 -10.27
#